data_AF-A0A7K9NLE9-F1
#
_entry.id   AF-A0A7K9NLE9-F1
#
_cell.length_a   1.000
_cell.length_b   1.000
_cell.length_c   1.000
_cell.angle_alpha   90.00
_cell.angle_beta   90.00
_cell.angle_gamma   90.00
#
_symmetry.space_group_name_H-M   'P 1'
#
loop_
_entity.id
_entity.type
_entity.pdbx_description
1 polymer ?
#
loop_
_entity_poly.entity_id
_entity_poly.type
_entity_poly.pdbx_seq_one_letter_code
_entity_poly.pdbx_strand_id
1 'polypeptide(L)'
;RKADEGLATLSEDGRSPISLRQMAYVSGLSFGIISGVFSIVNMLADSAGPGTVGIHGDSPYYFITSAFLTMALVLLHTFWGVIFFDACERRRAGGLGLVVGGHLLASGLTFLNPWYEATLGPIFLLTLCTGLWAFGTAGGSFRNVLKCLSCK
;
A
#
# COMPACT_ATOMS: atom_id res chain seq x y z
N ARG A 1 -17.74 -9.09 -2.56
CA ARG A 1 -19.17 -8.98 -2.16
C ARG A 1 -20.07 -9.94 -2.93
N LYS A 2 -20.33 -9.78 -4.25
CA LYS A 2 -21.20 -10.71 -5.00
C LYS A 2 -20.75 -12.18 -4.95
N ALA A 3 -19.44 -12.42 -5.05
CA ALA A 3 -18.87 -13.76 -4.90
C ALA A 3 -18.98 -14.30 -3.46
N ASP A 4 -18.85 -13.41 -2.47
CA ASP A 4 -18.92 -13.76 -1.04
C ASP A 4 -20.36 -14.15 -0.64
N GLU A 5 -21.35 -13.37 -1.09
CA GLU A 5 -22.78 -13.66 -0.93
C GLU A 5 -23.15 -15.01 -1.56
N GLY A 6 -22.67 -15.28 -2.78
CA GLY A 6 -22.92 -16.56 -3.45
C GLY A 6 -22.27 -17.76 -2.75
N LEU A 7 -21.02 -17.61 -2.27
CA LEU A 7 -20.32 -18.67 -1.54
C LEU A 7 -20.94 -18.92 -0.17
N ALA A 8 -21.37 -17.89 0.55
CA ALA A 8 -22.06 -18.04 1.83
C ALA A 8 -23.40 -18.76 1.67
N THR A 9 -24.15 -18.49 0.59
CA THR A 9 -25.43 -19.18 0.33
C THR A 9 -25.28 -20.64 -0.09
N LEU A 10 -24.12 -21.02 -0.63
CA LEU A 10 -23.83 -22.38 -1.08
C LEU A 10 -23.05 -23.22 -0.06
N SER A 11 -22.55 -22.60 1.02
CA SER A 11 -21.81 -23.28 2.09
C SER A 11 -22.77 -23.93 3.08
N GLU A 12 -22.52 -25.20 3.44
CA GLU A 12 -23.32 -25.96 4.41
C GLU A 12 -23.42 -25.28 5.79
N ASP A 13 -22.42 -24.48 6.18
CA ASP A 13 -22.38 -23.74 7.45
C ASP A 13 -22.92 -22.30 7.34
N GLY A 14 -23.34 -21.84 6.16
CA GLY A 14 -23.83 -20.48 5.93
C GLY A 14 -22.79 -19.37 6.16
N ARG A 15 -21.50 -19.73 6.34
CA ARG A 15 -20.39 -18.80 6.56
C ARG A 15 -19.50 -18.74 5.33
N SER A 16 -19.08 -17.55 4.94
CA SER A 16 -18.11 -17.42 3.87
C SER A 16 -16.73 -17.94 4.32
N PRO A 17 -15.98 -18.62 3.42
CA PRO A 17 -14.67 -19.17 3.75
C PRO A 17 -13.58 -18.11 3.94
N ILE A 18 -13.82 -16.86 3.49
CA ILE A 18 -12.89 -15.74 3.55
C ILE A 18 -13.56 -14.53 4.19
N SER A 19 -12.89 -13.91 5.17
CA SER A 19 -13.37 -12.66 5.74
C SER A 19 -13.19 -11.48 4.77
N LEU A 20 -14.13 -10.53 4.77
CA LEU A 20 -14.04 -9.32 3.96
C LEU A 20 -12.73 -8.55 4.16
N ARG A 21 -12.19 -8.56 5.40
CA ARG A 21 -10.91 -7.93 5.74
C ARG A 21 -9.72 -8.59 5.05
N GLN A 22 -9.69 -9.92 4.99
CA GLN A 22 -8.65 -10.65 4.25
C GLN A 22 -8.76 -10.37 2.75
N MET A 23 -9.97 -10.32 2.20
CA MET A 23 -10.18 -9.97 0.80
C MET A 23 -9.67 -8.55 0.49
N ALA A 24 -9.98 -7.58 1.36
CA ALA A 24 -9.50 -6.20 1.23
C ALA A 24 -7.97 -6.10 1.24
N TYR A 25 -7.33 -6.79 2.20
CA TYR A 25 -5.87 -6.85 2.30
C TYR A 25 -5.23 -7.46 1.06
N VAL A 26 -5.70 -8.63 0.63
CA VAL A 26 -5.17 -9.34 -0.56
C VAL A 26 -5.40 -8.53 -1.83
N SER A 27 -6.55 -7.87 -1.96
CA SER A 27 -6.85 -7.00 -3.11
C SER A 27 -5.87 -5.81 -3.17
N GLY A 28 -5.63 -5.14 -2.04
CA GLY A 28 -4.68 -4.02 -1.97
C GLY A 28 -3.24 -4.46 -2.25
N LEU A 29 -2.81 -5.57 -1.64
CA LEU A 29 -1.47 -6.12 -1.84
C LEU A 29 -1.23 -6.53 -3.30
N SER A 30 -2.20 -7.21 -3.92
CA SER A 30 -2.10 -7.61 -5.34
C SER A 30 -1.93 -6.41 -6.25
N PHE A 31 -2.70 -5.33 -6.01
CA PHE A 31 -2.56 -4.09 -6.76
C PHE A 31 -1.19 -3.45 -6.56
N GLY A 32 -0.71 -3.40 -5.30
CA GLY A 32 0.61 -2.88 -4.97
C GLY A 32 1.72 -3.64 -5.68
N ILE A 33 1.70 -4.98 -5.64
CA ILE A 33 2.71 -5.83 -6.28
C ILE A 33 2.72 -5.61 -7.79
N ILE A 34 1.57 -5.71 -8.47
CA ILE A 34 1.55 -5.58 -9.92
C ILE A 34 2.00 -4.19 -10.36
N SER A 35 1.52 -3.12 -9.70
CA SER A 35 1.95 -1.75 -9.96
C SER A 35 3.45 -1.56 -9.72
N GLY A 36 3.96 -2.11 -8.61
CA GLY A 36 5.38 -2.04 -8.27
C GLY A 36 6.26 -2.75 -9.29
N VAL A 37 5.88 -3.96 -9.71
CA VAL A 37 6.59 -4.70 -10.77
C VAL A 37 6.63 -3.90 -12.06
N PHE A 38 5.49 -3.36 -12.51
CA PHE A 38 5.44 -2.50 -13.69
C PHE A 38 6.34 -1.27 -13.55
N SER A 39 6.46 -0.70 -12.35
CA SER A 39 7.27 0.50 -12.12
C SER A 39 8.78 0.26 -12.15
N ILE A 40 9.25 -0.92 -11.74
CA ILE A 40 10.68 -1.16 -11.47
C ILE A 40 11.31 -2.26 -12.31
N VAL A 41 10.56 -3.11 -13.02
CA VAL A 41 11.12 -4.30 -13.68
C VAL A 41 12.25 -3.99 -14.67
N ASN A 42 12.08 -2.96 -15.51
CA ASN A 42 13.10 -2.58 -16.49
C ASN A 42 14.32 -1.99 -15.80
N MET A 43 14.09 -1.11 -14.83
CA MET A 43 15.15 -0.47 -14.07
C MET A 43 15.94 -1.46 -13.22
N LEU A 44 15.28 -2.49 -12.69
CA LEU A 44 15.93 -3.56 -11.95
C LEU A 44 16.85 -4.39 -12.86
N ALA A 45 16.43 -4.65 -14.10
CA ALA A 45 17.29 -5.30 -15.09
C ALA A 45 18.54 -4.47 -15.39
N ASP A 46 18.39 -3.16 -15.56
CA ASP A 46 19.53 -2.24 -15.81
C ASP A 46 20.50 -2.18 -14.62
N SER A 47 19.98 -2.29 -13.38
CA SER A 47 20.79 -2.25 -12.16
C SER A 47 21.73 -3.45 -11.96
N ALA A 48 21.51 -4.55 -12.70
CA ALA A 48 22.36 -5.73 -12.62
C ALA A 48 23.71 -5.56 -13.35
N GLY A 49 23.84 -4.52 -14.17
CA GLY A 49 25.09 -4.17 -14.82
C GLY A 49 26.11 -3.57 -13.84
N PRO A 50 27.41 -3.53 -14.20
CA PRO A 50 28.45 -2.94 -13.36
C PRO A 50 28.41 -1.40 -13.29
N GLY A 51 27.54 -0.76 -14.08
CA GLY A 51 27.39 0.69 -14.16
C GLY A 51 26.27 1.21 -13.27
N THR A 52 26.42 2.43 -12.74
CA THR A 52 25.35 3.18 -12.06
C THR A 52 24.91 4.38 -12.90
N VAL A 53 23.73 4.91 -12.59
CA VAL A 53 23.22 6.15 -13.19
C VAL A 53 24.10 7.33 -12.76
N GLY A 54 24.32 8.29 -13.67
CA GLY A 54 25.04 9.53 -13.34
C GLY A 54 26.06 10.04 -14.37
N ILE A 55 26.27 9.33 -15.49
CA ILE A 55 27.20 9.77 -16.56
C ILE A 55 26.79 11.15 -17.12
N HIS A 56 25.49 11.47 -17.13
CA HIS A 56 24.95 12.75 -17.59
C HIS A 56 24.64 13.75 -16.46
N GLY A 57 25.14 13.52 -15.24
CA GLY A 57 24.91 14.39 -14.08
C GLY A 57 23.69 14.02 -13.23
N ASP A 58 23.04 12.89 -13.52
CA ASP A 58 21.98 12.32 -12.68
C ASP A 58 22.52 11.77 -11.36
N SER A 59 21.64 11.57 -10.38
CA SER A 59 22.04 11.05 -9.08
C SER A 59 22.43 9.57 -9.12
N PRO A 60 23.54 9.16 -8.49
CA PRO A 60 23.90 7.75 -8.33
C PRO A 60 22.93 6.98 -7.42
N TYR A 61 22.10 7.69 -6.65
CA TYR A 61 21.09 7.10 -5.77
C TYR A 61 19.80 6.70 -6.49
N TYR A 62 19.72 6.87 -7.81
CA TYR A 62 18.51 6.57 -8.58
C TYR A 62 17.95 5.17 -8.30
N PHE A 63 18.80 4.13 -8.33
CA PHE A 63 18.38 2.76 -8.06
C PHE A 63 17.79 2.54 -6.67
N ILE A 64 18.46 3.04 -5.63
CA ILE A 64 18.00 2.86 -4.26
C ILE A 64 16.75 3.68 -3.95
N THR A 65 16.66 4.91 -4.47
CA THR A 65 15.49 5.77 -4.33
C THR A 65 14.26 5.12 -4.96
N SER A 66 14.38 4.60 -6.19
CA SER A 66 13.26 3.91 -6.83
C SER A 66 12.85 2.65 -6.10
N ALA A 67 13.79 1.88 -5.54
CA ALA A 67 13.46 0.70 -4.73
C ALA A 67 12.64 1.07 -3.48
N PHE A 68 13.05 2.09 -2.73
CA PHE A 68 12.30 2.57 -1.57
C PHE A 68 10.95 3.17 -1.95
N LEU A 69 10.88 3.91 -3.05
CA LEU A 69 9.64 4.46 -3.58
C LEU A 69 8.65 3.34 -3.95
N THR A 70 9.10 2.32 -4.68
CA THR A 70 8.27 1.16 -5.05
C THR A 70 7.79 0.42 -3.80
N MET A 71 8.66 0.18 -2.81
CA MET A 71 8.26 -0.41 -1.54
C MET A 71 7.16 0.41 -0.84
N ALA A 72 7.33 1.73 -0.78
CA ALA A 72 6.34 2.61 -0.17
C ALA A 72 5.00 2.55 -0.91
N LEU A 73 5.00 2.54 -2.25
CA LEU A 73 3.78 2.44 -3.06
C LEU A 73 3.07 1.09 -2.88
N VAL A 74 3.82 -0.03 -2.80
CA VAL A 74 3.25 -1.36 -2.52
C VAL A 74 2.53 -1.38 -1.17
N LEU A 75 3.18 -0.86 -0.12
CA LEU A 75 2.58 -0.76 1.21
C LEU A 75 1.35 0.15 1.21
N LEU A 76 1.45 1.29 0.53
CA LEU A 76 0.39 2.28 0.45
C LEU A 76 -0.86 1.71 -0.25
N HIS A 77 -0.69 0.95 -1.34
CA HIS A 77 -1.78 0.22 -1.98
C HIS A 77 -2.42 -0.84 -1.08
N THR A 78 -1.60 -1.52 -0.28
CA THR A 78 -2.09 -2.49 0.70
C THR A 78 -2.98 -1.79 1.75
N PHE A 79 -2.53 -0.67 2.30
CA PHE A 79 -3.28 0.11 3.28
C PHE A 79 -4.54 0.75 2.69
N TRP A 80 -4.45 1.32 1.49
CA TRP A 80 -5.60 1.86 0.77
C TRP A 80 -6.64 0.79 0.48
N GLY A 81 -6.24 -0.43 0.11
CA GLY A 81 -7.18 -1.54 -0.08
C GLY A 81 -8.01 -1.82 1.18
N VAL A 82 -7.35 -1.89 2.35
CA VAL A 82 -8.03 -2.09 3.63
C VAL A 82 -8.98 -0.94 3.96
N ILE A 83 -8.54 0.31 3.82
CA ILE A 83 -9.34 1.50 4.13
C ILE A 83 -10.51 1.65 3.16
N PHE A 84 -10.28 1.40 1.87
CA PHE A 84 -11.29 1.50 0.81
C PHE A 84 -12.44 0.53 1.06
N PHE A 85 -12.14 -0.74 1.35
CA PHE A 85 -13.17 -1.73 1.62
C PHE A 85 -13.96 -1.42 2.91
N ASP A 86 -13.29 -1.01 4.00
CA ASP A 86 -13.97 -0.59 5.23
C ASP A 86 -14.84 0.67 5.01
N ALA A 87 -14.36 1.63 4.21
CA ALA A 87 -15.13 2.83 3.86
C ALA A 87 -16.37 2.49 3.02
N CYS A 88 -16.25 1.57 2.05
CA CYS A 88 -17.37 1.07 1.26
C CYS A 88 -18.40 0.31 2.11
N GLU A 89 -17.95 -0.52 3.05
CA GLU A 89 -18.82 -1.28 3.96
C GLU A 89 -19.59 -0.36 4.90
N ARG A 90 -18.89 0.60 5.54
CA ARG A 90 -19.50 1.56 6.48
C ARG A 90 -20.15 2.77 5.81
N ARG A 91 -20.18 2.81 4.47
CA ARG A 91 -20.64 3.95 3.64
C ARG A 91 -20.04 5.30 4.06
N ARG A 92 -18.77 5.32 4.46
CA ARG A 92 -18.05 6.54 4.89
C ARG A 92 -17.33 7.18 3.72
N ALA A 93 -17.98 8.18 3.10
CA ALA A 93 -17.41 8.91 1.96
C ALA A 93 -16.05 9.56 2.27
N GLY A 94 -15.80 9.97 3.52
CA GLY A 94 -14.51 10.55 3.93
C GLY A 94 -13.32 9.60 3.76
N GLY A 95 -13.49 8.30 4.05
CA GLY A 95 -12.42 7.31 3.86
C GLY A 95 -12.11 7.10 2.38
N LEU A 96 -13.12 7.12 1.52
CA LEU A 96 -12.97 7.02 0.07
C LEU A 96 -12.22 8.23 -0.50
N GLY A 97 -12.61 9.45 -0.09
CA GLY A 97 -11.95 10.68 -0.49
C GLY A 97 -10.48 10.72 -0.06
N LEU A 98 -10.17 10.24 1.14
CA LEU A 98 -8.78 10.16 1.63
C LEU A 98 -7.93 9.18 0.81
N VAL A 99 -8.49 8.02 0.43
CA VAL A 99 -7.77 7.05 -0.42
C VAL A 99 -7.45 7.66 -1.79
N VAL A 100 -8.46 8.25 -2.46
CA VAL A 100 -8.28 8.86 -3.78
C VAL A 100 -7.33 10.06 -3.71
N GLY A 101 -7.53 10.94 -2.73
CA GLY A 101 -6.67 12.11 -2.51
C GLY A 101 -5.24 11.71 -2.17
N GLY A 102 -5.05 10.70 -1.32
CA GLY A 102 -3.75 10.14 -0.99
C GLY A 102 -3.05 9.53 -2.20
N HIS A 103 -3.80 8.88 -3.08
CA HIS A 103 -3.27 8.32 -4.32
C HIS A 103 -2.80 9.41 -5.29
N LEU A 104 -3.61 10.45 -5.50
CA LEU A 104 -3.23 11.60 -6.32
C LEU A 104 -2.04 12.36 -5.72
N LEU A 105 -1.99 12.51 -4.40
CA LEU A 105 -0.87 13.13 -3.70
C LEU A 105 0.42 12.32 -3.88
N ALA A 106 0.38 11.00 -3.68
CA ALA A 106 1.55 10.15 -3.87
C ALA A 106 2.07 10.24 -5.32
N SER A 107 1.18 10.16 -6.31
CA SER A 107 1.55 10.35 -7.72
C SER A 107 2.11 11.76 -7.99
N GLY A 108 1.47 12.81 -7.46
CA GLY A 108 1.95 14.18 -7.61
C GLY A 108 3.33 14.42 -6.99
N LEU A 109 3.60 13.83 -5.83
CA LEU A 109 4.92 13.89 -5.18
C LEU A 109 6.01 13.25 -6.06
N THR A 110 5.71 12.18 -6.80
CA THR A 110 6.69 11.57 -7.70
C THR A 110 7.12 12.48 -8.87
N PHE A 111 6.31 13.46 -9.25
CA PHE A 111 6.69 14.47 -10.26
C PHE A 111 7.73 15.47 -9.78
N LEU A 112 8.01 15.52 -8.46
CA LEU A 112 9.06 16.38 -7.91
C LEU A 112 10.46 15.76 -8.03
N ASN A 113 10.57 14.51 -8.51
CA ASN A 113 11.87 13.92 -8.82
C ASN A 113 12.58 14.77 -9.90
N PRO A 114 13.89 15.10 -9.71
CA PRO A 114 14.87 14.40 -8.87
C PRO A 114 15.06 14.96 -7.45
N TRP A 115 14.19 15.85 -6.94
CA TRP A 115 14.28 16.35 -5.57
C TRP A 115 13.81 15.29 -4.55
N TYR A 116 14.66 14.28 -4.33
CA TYR A 116 14.31 13.10 -3.55
C TYR A 116 13.88 13.41 -2.11
N GLU A 117 14.43 14.43 -1.47
CA GLU A 117 14.00 14.85 -0.12
C GLU A 117 12.54 15.30 -0.11
N ALA A 118 12.10 16.01 -1.15
CA ALA A 118 10.72 16.50 -1.31
C ALA A 118 9.74 15.40 -1.79
N THR A 119 10.26 14.31 -2.34
CA THR A 119 9.46 13.16 -2.80
C THR A 119 9.38 12.07 -1.73
N LEU A 120 10.53 11.52 -1.34
CA LEU A 120 10.65 10.31 -0.53
C LEU A 120 10.14 10.56 0.90
N GLY A 121 10.59 11.63 1.55
CA GLY A 121 10.20 11.97 2.92
C GLY A 121 8.67 12.06 3.08
N PRO A 122 7.97 12.90 2.28
CA PRO A 122 6.52 13.00 2.33
C PRO A 122 5.78 11.71 1.99
N ILE A 123 6.29 10.90 1.04
CA ILE A 123 5.68 9.61 0.69
C ILE A 123 5.80 8.63 1.87
N PHE A 124 6.95 8.54 2.53
CA PHE A 124 7.10 7.68 3.71
C PHE A 124 6.21 8.14 4.87
N LEU A 125 6.09 9.44 5.09
CA LEU A 125 5.17 9.99 6.10
C LEU A 125 3.71 9.62 5.78
N LEU A 126 3.31 9.74 4.51
CA LEU A 126 1.98 9.34 4.04
C LEU A 126 1.77 7.83 4.28
N THR A 127 2.75 6.99 3.97
CA THR A 127 2.70 5.54 4.20
C THR A 127 2.56 5.18 5.67
N LEU A 128 3.29 5.87 6.57
CA LEU A 128 3.17 5.64 8.01
C LEU A 128 1.79 6.06 8.54
N CYS A 129 1.32 7.25 8.16
CA CYS A 129 0.01 7.76 8.59
C CYS A 129 -1.14 6.87 8.10
N THR A 130 -1.11 6.46 6.84
CA THR A 130 -2.12 5.54 6.27
C THR A 130 -2.01 4.14 6.86
N GLY A 131 -0.81 3.65 7.16
CA GLY A 131 -0.60 2.37 7.85
C GLY A 131 -1.18 2.36 9.26
N LEU A 132 -0.97 3.42 10.04
CA LEU A 132 -1.58 3.59 11.36
C LEU A 132 -3.11 3.62 11.28
N TRP A 133 -3.65 4.32 10.27
CA TRP A 133 -5.09 4.34 10.02
C TRP A 133 -5.62 2.95 9.66
N ALA A 134 -4.97 2.24 8.74
CA ALA A 134 -5.34 0.90 8.31
C ALA A 134 -5.29 -0.11 9.48
N PHE A 135 -4.31 0.03 10.38
CA PHE A 135 -4.25 -0.77 11.60
C PHE A 135 -5.46 -0.51 12.50
N GLY A 136 -5.85 0.76 12.67
CA GLY A 136 -7.06 1.13 13.42
C GLY A 136 -8.35 0.60 12.78
N THR A 137 -8.50 0.69 11.45
CA THR A 137 -9.69 0.17 10.74
C THR A 137 -9.79 -1.35 10.81
N ALA A 138 -8.66 -2.06 10.81
CA ALA A 138 -8.60 -3.51 10.99
C ALA A 138 -8.91 -3.98 12.44
N GLY A 139 -9.06 -3.06 13.39
CA GLY A 139 -9.35 -3.35 14.81
C GLY A 139 -8.12 -3.39 15.73
N GLY A 140 -6.98 -2.90 15.25
CA GLY A 140 -5.76 -2.74 16.03
C GLY A 140 -5.87 -1.59 17.04
N SER A 141 -5.14 -1.72 18.16
CA SER A 141 -5.00 -0.70 19.20
C SER A 141 -3.68 -0.88 19.93
N PHE A 142 -3.17 0.16 20.61
CA PHE A 142 -2.00 0.07 21.50
C PHE A 142 -2.14 -1.05 22.53
N ARG A 143 -3.36 -1.33 23.02
CA ARG A 143 -3.64 -2.46 23.91
C ARG A 143 -3.34 -3.81 23.25
N ASN A 144 -3.62 -3.96 21.96
CA ASN A 144 -3.35 -5.19 21.22
C ASN A 144 -1.84 -5.39 21.03
N VAL A 145 -1.12 -4.31 20.75
CA VAL A 145 0.35 -4.32 20.64
C VAL A 145 0.97 -4.69 22.00
N LEU A 146 0.50 -4.07 23.08
CA LEU A 146 0.99 -4.37 24.43
C LEU A 146 0.70 -5.81 24.85
N LYS A 147 -0.47 -6.35 24.49
CA LYS A 147 -0.80 -7.78 24.72
C LYS A 147 0.11 -8.70 23.91
N CYS A 148 0.38 -8.38 22.65
CA CYS A 148 1.29 -9.15 21.81
C CYS A 148 2.72 -9.15 22.37
N LEU A 149 3.20 -8.00 22.85
CA LEU A 149 4.52 -7.87 23.49
C LEU A 149 4.60 -8.52 24.87
N SER A 150 3.49 -8.58 25.60
CA SER A 150 3.46 -9.16 26.94
C SER A 150 3.45 -10.69 26.96
N CYS A 151 3.33 -11.36 25.80
CA CYS A 151 3.33 -12.83 25.63
C CYS A 151 2.74 -13.59 26.83
N LYS A 152 1.54 -13.19 27.23
CA LYS A 152 0.58 -13.96 28.02
C LYS A 152 -0.68 -14.09 27.20
#